data_AF-A0A974Y7Z6-F1
#
_entry.id   AF-A0A974Y7Z6-F1
#
_cell.length_a   1.000
_cell.length_b   1.000
_cell.length_c   1.000
_cell.angle_alpha   90.00
_cell.angle_beta   90.00
_cell.angle_gamma   90.00
#
_symmetry.space_group_name_H-M   'P 1'
#
loop_
_entity.id
_entity.type
_entity.pdbx_description
1 polymer ?
#
loop_
_entity_poly.entity_id
_entity_poly.type
_entity_poly.pdbx_seq_one_letter_code
_entity_poly.pdbx_strand_id
1 'polypeptide(L)'
;MLFTDDAYFDKICVSDEMGVAFAFTGDADLVDQFKTWLVLDAPKGVPHPDIPERARFTFFTVDLSNGLVEGLHFPDEFPPLIVGSGSKQCGDDIDALFAGSGSSSAHQCWMAYLDPMLAIQAAMDNDSRTGGKTITTCLRSRTHNSETGTIEGLLQALLKGNVMEKIETTYSNQRPLSEVRSIPEVAELVRGISNGSVVASAPFPGMGEAIFSAQKLQETSAYLNKLQARVFKKS
;
A
#
# COMPACT_ATOMS: atom_id res chain seq x y z
N MET A 1 17.87 -7.27 -4.25
CA MET A 1 16.72 -6.41 -3.87
C MET A 1 17.25 -5.31 -2.97
N LEU A 2 16.93 -4.05 -3.24
CA LEU A 2 17.21 -2.95 -2.32
C LEU A 2 15.95 -2.70 -1.47
N PHE A 3 16.12 -2.50 -0.18
CA PHE A 3 15.02 -2.24 0.74
C PHE A 3 15.45 -1.30 1.87
N THR A 4 14.47 -0.71 2.53
CA THR A 4 14.65 0.09 3.74
C THR A 4 13.51 -0.24 4.69
N ASP A 5 13.80 -0.38 5.98
CA ASP A 5 12.79 -0.68 6.99
C ASP A 5 12.00 0.57 7.36
N ASP A 6 12.65 1.74 7.35
CA ASP A 6 12.02 3.02 7.68
C ASP A 6 12.12 3.97 6.49
N ALA A 7 11.05 4.02 5.70
CA ALA A 7 10.94 4.91 4.55
C ALA A 7 10.22 6.22 4.87
N TYR A 8 9.60 6.33 6.06
CA TYR A 8 8.62 7.36 6.38
C TYR A 8 7.57 7.54 5.27
N PHE A 9 7.27 6.49 4.50
CA PHE A 9 6.35 6.55 3.36
C PHE A 9 5.02 5.92 3.75
N ASP A 10 4.07 6.82 3.99
CA ASP A 10 2.77 6.41 4.49
C ASP A 10 1.90 5.81 3.40
N LYS A 11 1.32 4.67 3.74
CA LYS A 11 0.38 3.91 2.90
C LYS A 11 -1.07 4.12 3.32
N ILE A 12 -1.34 5.03 4.24
CA ILE A 12 -2.69 5.43 4.65
C ILE A 12 -2.86 6.90 4.31
N CYS A 13 -4.01 7.27 3.76
CA CYS A 13 -4.36 8.65 3.48
C CYS A 13 -5.81 8.92 3.89
N VAL A 14 -6.05 10.00 4.61
CA VAL A 14 -7.41 10.38 5.06
C VAL A 14 -7.84 11.61 4.27
N SER A 15 -9.01 11.53 3.63
CA SER A 15 -9.65 12.68 2.95
C SER A 15 -10.95 13.02 3.66
N ASP A 16 -10.91 14.05 4.52
CA ASP A 16 -12.09 14.53 5.25
C ASP A 16 -13.17 15.06 4.29
N GLU A 17 -12.77 15.68 3.18
CA GLU A 17 -13.70 16.24 2.19
C GLU A 17 -14.54 15.13 1.53
N MET A 18 -13.88 14.06 1.09
CA MET A 18 -14.55 12.87 0.57
C MET A 18 -15.21 12.02 1.66
N GLY A 19 -14.77 12.17 2.91
CA GLY A 19 -15.27 11.41 4.05
C GLY A 19 -14.76 9.97 4.07
N VAL A 20 -13.55 9.70 3.58
CA VAL A 20 -13.00 8.34 3.47
C VAL A 20 -11.53 8.28 3.89
N ALA A 21 -11.11 7.13 4.42
CA ALA A 21 -9.71 6.77 4.59
C ALA A 21 -9.32 5.72 3.54
N PHE A 22 -8.18 5.92 2.89
CA PHE A 22 -7.56 4.97 1.98
C PHE A 22 -6.41 4.26 2.66
N ALA A 23 -6.24 2.98 2.36
CA ALA A 23 -5.05 2.23 2.67
C ALA A 23 -4.58 1.51 1.40
N PHE A 24 -3.27 1.60 1.15
CA PHE A 24 -2.66 1.16 -0.11
C PHE A 24 -1.60 0.08 0.12
N THR A 25 -1.34 -0.70 -0.92
CA THR A 25 -0.15 -1.53 -1.02
C THR A 25 0.31 -1.66 -2.46
N GLY A 26 1.62 -1.80 -2.67
CA GLY A 26 2.22 -2.03 -3.97
C GLY A 26 3.11 -0.88 -4.46
N ASP A 27 2.92 -0.48 -5.72
CA ASP A 27 3.65 0.55 -6.46
C ASP A 27 3.63 1.90 -5.74
N ALA A 28 4.79 2.37 -5.28
CA ALA A 28 4.87 3.57 -4.47
C ALA A 28 4.58 4.84 -5.28
N ASP A 29 4.89 4.87 -6.58
CA ASP A 29 4.62 6.02 -7.44
C ASP A 29 3.11 6.18 -7.64
N LEU A 30 2.39 5.07 -7.87
CA LEU A 30 0.93 5.10 -7.91
C LEU A 30 0.34 5.48 -6.55
N VAL A 31 0.86 4.95 -5.44
CA VAL A 31 0.41 5.36 -4.10
C VAL A 31 0.57 6.86 -3.91
N ASP A 32 1.71 7.43 -4.28
CA ASP A 32 1.99 8.86 -4.12
C ASP A 32 1.09 9.73 -5.01
N GLN A 33 0.87 9.32 -6.27
CA GLN A 33 -0.08 9.96 -7.18
C GLN A 33 -1.50 9.94 -6.62
N PHE A 34 -1.96 8.81 -6.08
CA PHE A 34 -3.29 8.71 -5.48
C PHE A 34 -3.41 9.54 -4.20
N LYS A 35 -2.38 9.56 -3.33
CA LYS A 35 -2.36 10.44 -2.15
C LYS A 35 -2.48 11.91 -2.55
N THR A 36 -1.67 12.33 -3.52
CA THR A 36 -1.69 13.69 -4.08
C THR A 36 -3.06 14.02 -4.64
N TRP A 37 -3.61 13.12 -5.47
CA TRP A 37 -4.92 13.30 -6.05
C TRP A 37 -6.01 13.47 -4.97
N LEU A 38 -6.05 12.58 -3.98
CA LEU A 38 -7.07 12.59 -2.93
C LEU A 38 -7.11 13.89 -2.10
N VAL A 39 -5.94 14.47 -1.84
CA VAL A 39 -5.82 15.64 -0.95
C VAL A 39 -5.85 16.95 -1.73
N LEU A 40 -5.26 17.00 -2.93
CA LEU A 40 -5.03 18.25 -3.63
C LEU A 40 -5.87 18.43 -4.89
N ASP A 41 -6.12 17.36 -5.66
CA ASP A 41 -6.60 17.50 -7.04
C ASP A 41 -8.05 17.08 -7.20
N ALA A 42 -8.46 16.02 -6.51
CA ALA A 42 -9.81 15.52 -6.53
C ALA A 42 -10.85 16.55 -6.07
N PRO A 43 -10.59 17.35 -5.00
CA PRO A 43 -11.47 18.46 -4.63
C PRO A 43 -11.66 19.53 -5.71
N LYS A 44 -10.68 19.66 -6.60
CA LYS A 44 -10.68 20.60 -7.71
C LYS A 44 -11.28 20.01 -8.99
N GLY A 45 -11.76 18.77 -8.95
CA GLY A 45 -12.37 18.09 -10.10
C GLY A 45 -11.37 17.52 -11.09
N VAL A 46 -10.10 17.41 -10.71
CA VAL A 46 -9.09 16.76 -11.54
C VAL A 46 -9.35 15.25 -11.55
N PRO A 47 -9.33 14.57 -12.71
CA PRO A 47 -9.53 13.12 -12.79
C PRO A 47 -8.52 12.34 -11.94
N HIS A 48 -8.92 11.15 -11.47
CA HIS A 48 -8.01 10.26 -10.74
C HIS A 48 -6.86 9.77 -11.64
N PRO A 49 -5.70 9.40 -11.06
CA PRO A 49 -4.63 8.77 -11.83
C PRO A 49 -5.08 7.47 -12.48
N ASP A 50 -4.57 7.17 -13.67
CA ASP A 50 -4.84 5.89 -14.32
C ASP A 50 -4.13 4.75 -13.59
N ILE A 51 -4.78 3.59 -13.52
CA ILE A 51 -4.17 2.36 -13.01
C ILE A 51 -3.80 1.49 -14.21
N PRO A 52 -2.49 1.26 -14.47
CA PRO A 52 -2.05 0.35 -15.52
C PRO A 52 -2.60 -1.07 -15.34
N GLU A 53 -2.89 -1.76 -16.44
CA GLU A 53 -3.39 -3.16 -16.43
C GLU A 53 -2.48 -4.08 -15.61
N ARG A 54 -1.16 -3.89 -15.70
CA ARG A 54 -0.15 -4.70 -14.99
C ARG A 54 0.35 -4.04 -13.70
N ALA A 55 -0.44 -3.14 -13.13
CA ALA A 55 -0.07 -2.45 -11.91
C ALA A 55 -0.04 -3.41 -10.71
N ARG A 56 1.05 -3.37 -9.96
CA ARG A 56 1.12 -4.00 -8.63
C ARG A 56 0.57 -3.00 -7.63
N PHE A 57 -0.73 -2.82 -7.60
CA PHE A 57 -1.37 -1.80 -6.81
C PHE A 57 -2.67 -2.35 -6.23
N THR A 58 -2.88 -2.15 -4.95
CA THR A 58 -4.13 -2.50 -4.28
C THR A 58 -4.47 -1.37 -3.34
N PHE A 59 -5.75 -1.02 -3.28
CA PHE A 59 -6.25 -0.13 -2.26
C PHE A 59 -7.62 -0.55 -1.77
N PHE A 60 -7.90 -0.15 -0.54
CA PHE A 60 -9.22 -0.22 0.02
C PHE A 60 -9.56 1.10 0.70
N THR A 61 -10.86 1.35 0.79
CA THR A 61 -11.40 2.57 1.36
C THR A 61 -12.39 2.26 2.46
N VAL A 62 -12.33 3.05 3.51
CA VAL A 62 -13.24 2.98 4.65
C VAL A 62 -13.98 4.30 4.78
N ASP A 63 -15.29 4.26 4.86
CA ASP A 63 -16.10 5.45 5.10
C ASP A 63 -15.94 5.92 6.54
N LEU A 64 -15.58 7.19 6.72
CA LEU A 64 -15.29 7.76 8.04
C LEU A 64 -16.54 7.93 8.92
N SER A 65 -17.74 7.90 8.34
CA SER A 65 -19.00 8.11 9.07
C SER A 65 -19.50 6.84 9.76
N ASN A 66 -19.29 5.67 9.15
CA ASN A 66 -19.81 4.39 9.65
C ASN A 66 -18.72 3.33 9.85
N GLY A 67 -17.49 3.57 9.38
CA GLY A 67 -16.38 2.64 9.51
C GLY A 67 -16.44 1.43 8.58
N LEU A 68 -17.35 1.41 7.61
CA LEU A 68 -17.52 0.30 6.67
C LEU A 68 -16.55 0.42 5.50
N VAL A 69 -16.07 -0.74 5.03
CA VAL A 69 -15.29 -0.83 3.79
C VAL A 69 -16.23 -0.59 2.61
N GLU A 70 -15.99 0.47 1.84
CA GLU A 70 -16.82 0.85 0.70
C GLU A 70 -16.20 0.51 -0.66
N GLY A 71 -14.88 0.37 -0.72
CA GLY A 71 -14.13 0.10 -1.94
C GLY A 71 -13.02 -0.89 -1.66
N LEU A 72 -12.89 -1.87 -2.56
CA LEU A 72 -11.89 -2.93 -2.48
C LEU A 72 -11.38 -3.23 -3.88
N HIS A 73 -10.17 -2.75 -4.18
CA HIS A 73 -9.64 -2.73 -5.54
C HIS A 73 -8.27 -3.40 -5.58
N PHE A 74 -8.20 -4.53 -6.27
CA PHE A 74 -7.03 -5.39 -6.30
C PHE A 74 -6.93 -6.17 -7.63
N PRO A 75 -5.72 -6.55 -8.07
CA PRO A 75 -5.51 -7.41 -9.24
C PRO A 75 -6.23 -8.76 -9.09
N ASP A 76 -6.62 -9.39 -10.19
CA ASP A 76 -7.43 -10.62 -10.19
C ASP A 76 -6.81 -11.80 -9.43
N GLU A 77 -5.49 -11.93 -9.50
CA GLU A 77 -4.78 -13.07 -8.94
C GLU A 77 -4.46 -12.90 -7.44
N PHE A 78 -4.73 -11.72 -6.87
CA PHE A 78 -4.21 -11.36 -5.55
C PHE A 78 -5.26 -10.66 -4.69
N PRO A 79 -6.34 -11.39 -4.32
CA PRO A 79 -7.32 -10.89 -3.38
C PRO A 79 -6.70 -10.69 -1.99
N PRO A 80 -7.15 -9.66 -1.25
CA PRO A 80 -6.80 -9.53 0.16
C PRO A 80 -7.46 -10.64 0.99
N LEU A 81 -6.88 -10.92 2.15
CA LEU A 81 -7.47 -11.83 3.13
C LEU A 81 -8.51 -11.06 3.95
N ILE A 82 -9.76 -11.53 3.90
CA ILE A 82 -10.90 -10.86 4.53
C ILE A 82 -11.46 -11.75 5.66
N VAL A 83 -11.61 -11.13 6.84
CA VAL A 83 -12.26 -11.66 8.03
C VAL A 83 -13.55 -10.86 8.25
N GLY A 84 -14.66 -11.54 8.45
CA GLY A 84 -15.97 -10.92 8.65
C GLY A 84 -17.10 -11.94 8.57
N SER A 85 -18.28 -11.55 9.05
CA SER A 85 -19.50 -12.35 8.91
C SER A 85 -20.23 -11.96 7.63
N GLY A 86 -20.29 -12.84 6.63
CA GLY A 86 -21.06 -12.57 5.40
C GLY A 86 -20.36 -13.01 4.11
N SER A 87 -20.72 -12.35 3.01
CA SER A 87 -20.28 -12.69 1.65
C SER A 87 -18.85 -12.24 1.32
N LYS A 88 -18.19 -11.53 2.24
CA LYS A 88 -16.83 -10.96 2.10
C LYS A 88 -16.74 -9.95 0.95
N GLN A 89 -17.78 -9.13 0.78
CA GLN A 89 -17.87 -8.07 -0.23
C GLN A 89 -17.89 -6.67 0.39
N CYS A 90 -17.68 -5.62 -0.41
CA CYS A 90 -17.83 -4.22 0.05
C CYS A 90 -19.23 -3.98 0.64
N GLY A 91 -19.29 -3.29 1.77
CA GLY A 91 -20.55 -3.03 2.48
C GLY A 91 -21.01 -4.14 3.43
N ASP A 92 -20.31 -5.28 3.49
CA ASP A 92 -20.51 -6.30 4.53
C ASP A 92 -19.81 -5.89 5.85
N ASP A 93 -20.17 -6.56 6.95
CA ASP A 93 -19.47 -6.50 8.24
C ASP A 93 -18.10 -7.19 8.11
N ILE A 94 -17.11 -6.43 7.61
CA ILE A 94 -15.71 -6.82 7.55
C ILE A 94 -15.04 -6.42 8.87
N ASP A 95 -14.64 -7.43 9.65
CA ASP A 95 -13.93 -7.25 10.91
C ASP A 95 -12.46 -6.88 10.70
N ALA A 96 -11.82 -7.51 9.71
CA ALA A 96 -10.42 -7.23 9.37
C ALA A 96 -10.09 -7.58 7.92
N LEU A 97 -9.13 -6.84 7.36
CA LEU A 97 -8.64 -7.00 6.00
C LEU A 97 -7.11 -6.93 5.97
N PHE A 98 -6.48 -7.89 5.31
CA PHE A 98 -5.02 -7.99 5.23
C PHE A 98 -4.57 -8.06 3.77
N ALA A 99 -3.63 -7.21 3.39
CA ALA A 99 -3.05 -7.15 2.05
C ALA A 99 -1.52 -6.97 2.13
N GLY A 100 -0.81 -7.30 1.05
CA GLY A 100 0.66 -7.24 0.99
C GLY A 100 1.34 -8.53 1.47
N SER A 101 2.67 -8.60 1.37
CA SER A 101 3.42 -9.84 1.62
C SER A 101 3.32 -10.39 3.05
N GLY A 102 3.16 -9.53 4.06
CA GLY A 102 2.98 -9.92 5.46
C GLY A 102 1.55 -10.33 5.85
N SER A 103 0.61 -10.26 4.91
CA SER A 103 -0.84 -10.46 5.17
C SER A 103 -1.17 -11.80 5.81
N SER A 104 -0.56 -12.90 5.35
CA SER A 104 -0.82 -14.24 5.90
C SER A 104 -0.45 -14.35 7.37
N SER A 105 0.71 -13.82 7.77
CA SER A 105 1.18 -13.86 9.16
C SER A 105 0.31 -12.97 10.06
N ALA A 106 -0.02 -11.76 9.60
CA ALA A 106 -0.93 -10.87 10.30
C ALA A 106 -2.31 -11.49 10.48
N HIS A 107 -2.87 -12.07 9.41
CA HIS A 107 -4.16 -12.73 9.44
C HIS A 107 -4.19 -13.90 10.43
N GLN A 108 -3.17 -14.77 10.44
CA GLN A 108 -3.10 -15.88 11.39
C GLN A 108 -3.05 -15.40 12.84
N CYS A 109 -2.26 -14.36 13.12
CA CYS A 109 -2.18 -13.76 14.44
C CYS A 109 -3.50 -13.11 14.86
N TRP A 110 -4.16 -12.38 13.96
CA TRP A 110 -5.49 -11.82 14.19
C TRP A 110 -6.51 -12.90 14.54
N MET A 111 -6.56 -14.00 13.79
CA MET A 111 -7.50 -15.09 14.05
C MET A 111 -7.28 -15.75 15.42
N ALA A 112 -6.07 -15.67 15.98
CA ALA A 112 -5.75 -16.23 17.29
C ALA A 112 -6.02 -15.25 18.45
N TYR A 113 -5.78 -13.95 18.26
CA TYR A 113 -5.72 -12.99 19.35
C TYR A 113 -6.67 -11.79 19.22
N LEU A 114 -7.21 -11.54 18.02
CA LEU A 114 -8.07 -10.39 17.69
C LEU A 114 -7.46 -9.03 18.07
N ASP A 115 -6.14 -8.92 17.95
CA ASP A 115 -5.38 -7.71 18.26
C ASP A 115 -4.67 -7.22 16.98
N PRO A 116 -4.99 -6.00 16.50
CA PRO A 116 -4.40 -5.46 15.27
C PRO A 116 -2.92 -5.14 15.41
N MET A 117 -2.47 -4.72 16.61
CA MET A 117 -1.07 -4.38 16.84
C MET A 117 -0.21 -5.63 16.89
N LEU A 118 -0.68 -6.69 17.56
CA LEU A 118 0.00 -8.00 17.52
C LEU A 118 0.02 -8.58 16.11
N ALA A 119 -1.06 -8.43 15.34
CA ALA A 119 -1.11 -8.89 13.95
C ALA A 119 -0.04 -8.21 13.07
N ILE A 120 0.11 -6.89 13.19
CA ILE A 120 1.16 -6.15 12.46
C ILE A 120 2.56 -6.58 12.94
N GLN A 121 2.77 -6.72 14.24
CA GLN A 121 4.05 -7.20 14.78
C GLN A 121 4.39 -8.60 14.25
N ALA A 122 3.42 -9.51 14.21
CA ALA A 122 3.63 -10.85 13.65
C ALA A 122 4.00 -10.81 12.16
N ALA A 123 3.46 -9.87 11.38
CA ALA A 123 3.91 -9.67 10.01
C ALA A 123 5.36 -9.16 9.94
N MET A 124 5.75 -8.19 10.78
CA MET A 124 7.12 -7.69 10.84
C MET A 124 8.13 -8.78 11.25
N ASP A 125 7.75 -9.64 12.21
CA ASP A 125 8.62 -10.70 12.70
C ASP A 125 8.84 -11.83 11.68
N ASN A 126 7.88 -12.03 10.75
CA ASN A 126 7.86 -13.19 9.84
C ASN A 126 8.00 -12.83 8.35
N ASP A 127 7.91 -11.56 7.98
CA ASP A 127 8.10 -11.08 6.61
C ASP A 127 9.19 -10.00 6.57
N SER A 128 10.37 -10.37 6.07
CA SER A 128 11.54 -9.49 5.89
C SER A 128 11.31 -8.19 5.08
N ARG A 129 10.13 -8.03 4.49
CA ARG A 129 9.73 -6.88 3.67
C ARG A 129 8.70 -6.00 4.35
N THR A 130 8.25 -6.40 5.54
CA THR A 130 7.35 -5.66 6.40
C THR A 130 8.15 -5.15 7.59
N GLY A 131 8.17 -3.84 7.79
CA GLY A 131 9.02 -3.21 8.80
C GLY A 131 8.65 -1.75 9.02
N GLY A 132 9.47 -1.07 9.83
CA GLY A 132 9.32 0.35 10.11
C GLY A 132 8.31 0.68 11.20
N LYS A 133 7.85 1.93 11.21
CA LYS A 133 6.85 2.41 12.15
C LYS A 133 5.44 1.99 11.70
N THR A 134 4.68 1.38 12.60
CA THR A 134 3.27 1.09 12.35
C THR A 134 2.46 2.37 12.25
N ILE A 135 1.83 2.58 11.08
CA ILE A 135 0.89 3.68 10.84
C ILE A 135 -0.52 3.20 11.13
N THR A 136 -1.25 3.98 11.90
CA THR A 136 -2.60 3.71 12.39
C THR A 136 -3.48 4.93 12.17
N THR A 137 -4.74 4.67 11.85
CA THR A 137 -5.80 5.67 11.82
C THR A 137 -6.96 5.15 12.63
N CYS A 138 -7.34 5.87 13.69
CA CYS A 138 -8.55 5.59 14.43
C CYS A 138 -9.70 6.39 13.82
N LEU A 139 -10.65 5.70 13.21
CA LEU A 139 -11.79 6.31 12.50
C LEU A 139 -12.68 7.12 13.45
N ARG A 140 -12.91 6.62 14.67
CA ARG A 140 -13.79 7.25 15.66
C ARG A 140 -13.22 8.59 16.16
N SER A 141 -11.96 8.62 16.56
CA SER A 141 -11.31 9.84 17.06
C SER A 141 -10.71 10.69 15.94
N ARG A 142 -10.70 10.19 14.70
CA ARG A 142 -9.99 10.76 13.54
C ARG A 142 -8.51 11.03 13.81
N THR A 143 -7.93 10.36 14.80
CA THR A 143 -6.52 10.49 15.12
C THR A 143 -5.72 9.50 14.28
N HIS A 144 -4.65 9.97 13.66
CA HIS A 144 -3.69 9.13 12.97
C HIS A 144 -2.28 9.51 13.39
N ASN A 145 -1.35 8.55 13.37
CA ASN A 145 0.08 8.79 13.59
C ASN A 145 0.87 8.83 12.26
N SER A 146 0.14 9.03 11.16
CA SER A 146 0.67 9.22 9.81
C SER A 146 1.53 10.49 9.72
N GLU A 147 2.71 10.35 9.12
CA GLU A 147 3.62 11.42 8.78
C GLU A 147 3.56 11.64 7.26
N THR A 148 3.63 12.89 6.79
CA THR A 148 3.51 13.22 5.36
C THR A 148 4.76 12.82 4.58
N GLY A 149 4.90 11.51 4.36
CA GLY A 149 5.93 10.89 3.54
C GLY A 149 5.73 11.10 2.06
N THR A 150 6.76 11.61 1.38
CA THR A 150 6.80 11.77 -0.08
C THR A 150 7.58 10.64 -0.74
N ILE A 151 7.35 10.45 -2.05
CA ILE A 151 8.14 9.52 -2.85
C ILE A 151 9.63 9.87 -2.82
N GLU A 152 10.00 11.16 -2.82
CA GLU A 152 11.40 11.57 -2.71
C GLU A 152 12.01 11.13 -1.38
N GLY A 153 11.26 11.24 -0.28
CA GLY A 153 11.66 10.72 1.02
C GLY A 153 11.96 9.22 0.99
N LEU A 154 11.08 8.43 0.36
CA LEU A 154 11.27 7.00 0.15
C LEU A 154 12.53 6.69 -0.67
N LEU A 155 12.74 7.38 -1.79
CA LEU A 155 13.91 7.16 -2.65
C LEU A 155 15.21 7.51 -1.90
N GLN A 156 15.22 8.59 -1.11
CA GLN A 156 16.36 8.95 -0.27
C GLN A 156 16.62 7.93 0.84
N ALA A 157 15.58 7.34 1.42
CA ALA A 157 15.71 6.26 2.40
C ALA A 157 16.28 4.99 1.75
N LEU A 158 15.81 4.61 0.55
CA LEU A 158 16.33 3.48 -0.21
C LEU A 158 17.83 3.63 -0.51
N LEU A 159 18.28 4.84 -0.87
CA LEU A 159 19.70 5.15 -1.10
C LEU A 159 20.58 5.06 0.17
N LYS A 160 19.98 4.91 1.35
CA LYS A 160 20.63 4.66 2.64
C LYS A 160 20.34 3.25 3.19
N GLY A 161 19.55 2.47 2.46
CA GLY A 161 19.02 1.19 2.91
C GLY A 161 20.01 0.03 2.76
N ASN A 162 19.46 -1.17 2.70
CA ASN A 162 20.19 -2.42 2.61
C ASN A 162 19.91 -3.16 1.31
N VAL A 163 20.87 -3.97 0.88
CA VAL A 163 20.74 -4.88 -0.25
C VAL A 163 20.62 -6.31 0.29
N MET A 164 19.60 -7.01 -0.17
CA MET A 164 19.42 -8.44 0.00
C MET A 164 19.74 -9.18 -1.29
N GLU A 165 20.55 -10.23 -1.19
CA GLU A 165 20.78 -11.16 -2.29
C GLU A 165 19.62 -12.16 -2.35
N LYS A 166 19.15 -12.42 -3.58
CA LYS A 166 18.19 -13.49 -3.83
C LYS A 166 18.98 -14.73 -4.21
N ILE A 167 19.00 -15.73 -3.34
CA ILE A 167 19.56 -17.05 -3.63
C ILE A 167 18.37 -17.98 -3.85
N GLU A 168 18.15 -18.41 -5.09
CA GLU A 168 16.97 -19.18 -5.50
C GLU A 168 15.63 -18.50 -5.13
N THR A 169 14.88 -19.03 -4.16
CA THR A 169 13.60 -18.49 -3.67
C THR A 169 13.74 -17.74 -2.34
N THR A 170 14.92 -17.77 -1.72
CA THR A 170 15.17 -17.17 -0.41
C THR A 170 15.96 -15.86 -0.54
N TYR A 171 15.57 -14.88 0.27
CA TYR A 171 16.33 -13.65 0.44
C TYR A 171 17.23 -13.83 1.65
N SER A 172 18.53 -13.73 1.45
CA SER A 172 19.53 -13.90 2.51
C SER A 172 20.64 -12.87 2.36
N ASN A 173 21.54 -12.80 3.35
CA ASN A 173 22.73 -11.95 3.32
C ASN A 173 22.42 -10.46 3.10
N GLN A 174 21.64 -9.89 4.00
CA GLN A 174 21.45 -8.43 4.08
C GLN A 174 22.80 -7.75 4.32
N ARG A 175 23.13 -6.78 3.47
CA ARG A 175 24.31 -5.91 3.62
C ARG A 175 23.91 -4.45 3.41
N PRO A 176 24.48 -3.50 4.17
CA PRO A 176 24.27 -2.08 3.92
C PRO A 176 24.63 -1.70 2.48
N LEU A 177 23.79 -0.89 1.81
CA LEU A 177 24.05 -0.45 0.44
C LEU A 177 25.42 0.22 0.32
N SER A 178 25.85 0.96 1.35
CA SER A 178 27.16 1.59 1.42
C SER A 178 28.34 0.63 1.24
N GLU A 179 28.20 -0.63 1.66
CA GLU A 179 29.26 -1.64 1.58
C GLU A 179 29.33 -2.34 0.23
N VAL A 180 28.20 -2.42 -0.49
CA VAL A 180 28.07 -3.17 -1.73
C VAL A 180 27.83 -2.28 -2.96
N ARG A 181 27.88 -0.95 -2.79
CA ARG A 181 27.58 0.04 -3.84
C ARG A 181 28.46 -0.10 -5.09
N SER A 182 29.68 -0.64 -4.95
CA SER A 182 30.61 -0.85 -6.05
C SER A 182 30.32 -2.09 -6.89
N ILE A 183 29.42 -2.98 -6.45
CA ILE A 183 29.00 -4.14 -7.23
C ILE A 183 28.23 -3.65 -8.47
N PRO A 184 28.57 -4.06 -9.70
CA PRO A 184 27.96 -3.53 -10.92
C PRO A 184 26.43 -3.53 -10.94
N GLU A 185 25.77 -4.63 -10.54
CA GLU A 185 24.30 -4.70 -10.53
C GLU A 185 23.69 -3.73 -9.50
N VAL A 186 24.35 -3.54 -8.36
CA VAL A 186 23.91 -2.60 -7.32
C VAL A 186 24.11 -1.15 -7.79
N ALA A 187 25.22 -0.85 -8.44
CA ALA A 187 25.49 0.46 -9.01
C ALA A 187 24.47 0.83 -10.10
N GLU A 188 24.06 -0.14 -10.93
CA GLU A 188 22.97 0.03 -11.89
C GLU A 188 21.64 0.34 -11.21
N LEU A 189 21.29 -0.40 -10.16
CA LEU A 189 20.07 -0.17 -9.39
C LEU A 189 20.05 1.24 -8.76
N VAL A 190 21.18 1.68 -8.19
CA VAL A 190 21.32 3.03 -7.61
C VAL A 190 21.19 4.12 -8.68
N ARG A 191 21.78 3.92 -9.86
CA ARG A 191 21.58 4.84 -10.99
C ARG A 191 20.12 4.85 -11.43
N GLY A 192 19.49 3.69 -11.49
CA GLY A 192 18.09 3.52 -11.85
C GLY A 192 17.13 4.24 -10.89
N ILE A 193 17.44 4.24 -9.59
CA ILE A 193 16.70 5.03 -8.60
C ILE A 193 16.93 6.53 -8.83
N SER A 194 18.19 6.92 -9.06
CA SER A 194 18.56 8.33 -9.19
C SER A 194 18.02 8.98 -10.46
N ASN A 195 17.79 8.20 -11.52
CA ASN A 195 17.28 8.68 -12.81
C ASN A 195 15.79 8.33 -13.03
N GLY A 196 15.13 7.69 -12.06
CA GLY A 196 13.72 7.28 -12.14
C GLY A 196 13.43 6.08 -13.05
N SER A 197 14.44 5.34 -13.50
CA SER A 197 14.22 4.12 -14.31
C SER A 197 13.89 2.87 -13.47
N VAL A 198 13.86 3.00 -12.14
CA VAL A 198 13.49 1.95 -11.19
C VAL A 198 12.40 2.49 -10.27
N VAL A 199 11.28 1.77 -10.20
CA VAL A 199 10.12 2.11 -9.36
C VAL A 199 10.27 1.45 -7.98
N ALA A 200 10.05 2.22 -6.93
CA ALA A 200 9.94 1.68 -5.58
C ALA A 200 8.58 0.98 -5.43
N SER A 201 8.57 -0.25 -4.95
CA SER A 201 7.33 -1.01 -4.79
C SER A 201 7.41 -1.88 -3.55
N ALA A 202 6.35 -1.85 -2.75
CA ALA A 202 6.18 -2.81 -1.66
C ALA A 202 5.92 -4.20 -2.27
N PRO A 203 6.60 -5.25 -1.80
CA PRO A 203 6.41 -6.59 -2.34
C PRO A 203 4.97 -7.07 -2.22
N PHE A 204 4.51 -7.72 -3.27
CA PHE A 204 3.19 -8.31 -3.37
C PHE A 204 3.27 -9.83 -3.12
N PRO A 205 2.27 -10.47 -2.48
CA PRO A 205 2.21 -11.93 -2.40
C PRO A 205 2.29 -12.51 -3.81
N GLY A 206 3.11 -13.53 -4.04
CA GLY A 206 3.33 -14.10 -5.38
C GLY A 206 3.91 -13.07 -6.35
N MET A 207 5.23 -13.04 -6.51
CA MET A 207 5.94 -12.12 -7.42
C MET A 207 5.69 -12.39 -8.92
N GLY A 208 4.49 -12.81 -9.30
CA GLY A 208 4.03 -12.94 -10.67
C GLY A 208 3.59 -11.61 -11.29
N GLU A 209 3.08 -11.67 -12.52
CA GLU A 209 2.37 -10.55 -13.13
C GLU A 209 1.03 -10.38 -12.40
N ALA A 210 0.78 -9.21 -11.84
CA ALA A 210 -0.51 -8.85 -11.26
C ALA A 210 -1.32 -8.15 -12.34
N ILE A 211 -2.51 -8.66 -12.65
CA ILE A 211 -3.30 -8.16 -13.77
C ILE A 211 -4.65 -7.65 -13.25
N PHE A 212 -4.97 -6.43 -13.63
CA PHE A 212 -6.33 -5.89 -13.54
C PHE A 212 -7.06 -6.18 -14.84
N SER A 213 -8.08 -7.05 -14.81
CA SER A 213 -9.00 -7.16 -15.94
C SER A 213 -9.63 -5.81 -16.30
N ALA A 214 -9.99 -5.64 -17.57
CA ALA A 214 -10.67 -4.44 -18.05
C ALA A 214 -11.95 -4.13 -17.23
N GLN A 215 -12.67 -5.17 -16.81
CA GLN A 215 -13.84 -5.03 -15.94
C GLN A 215 -13.46 -4.40 -14.60
N LYS A 216 -12.42 -4.89 -13.93
CA LYS A 216 -11.96 -4.31 -12.66
C LYS A 216 -11.45 -2.88 -12.81
N LEU A 217 -10.74 -2.57 -13.89
CA LEU A 217 -10.32 -1.19 -14.17
C LEU A 217 -11.53 -0.27 -14.31
N GLN A 218 -12.56 -0.73 -15.03
CA GLN A 218 -13.81 0.02 -15.19
C GLN A 218 -14.55 0.20 -13.85
N GLU A 219 -14.70 -0.86 -13.06
CA GLU A 219 -15.32 -0.83 -11.74
C GLU A 219 -14.56 0.12 -10.79
N THR A 220 -13.23 0.08 -10.84
CA THR A 220 -12.35 0.94 -10.05
C THR A 220 -12.50 2.40 -10.44
N SER A 221 -12.47 2.71 -11.73
CA SER A 221 -12.67 4.09 -12.21
C SER A 221 -14.08 4.60 -11.87
N ALA A 222 -15.12 3.78 -12.06
CA ALA A 222 -16.49 4.14 -11.69
C ALA A 222 -16.63 4.44 -10.18
N TYR A 223 -15.97 3.65 -9.33
CA TYR A 223 -15.92 3.89 -7.89
C TYR A 223 -15.22 5.20 -7.53
N LEU A 224 -14.03 5.46 -8.09
CA LEU A 224 -13.26 6.68 -7.84
C LEU A 224 -14.01 7.94 -8.31
N ASN A 225 -14.67 7.88 -9.46
CA ASN A 225 -15.53 8.96 -9.97
C ASN A 225 -16.72 9.22 -9.04
N LYS A 226 -17.34 8.16 -8.51
CA LYS A 226 -18.42 8.28 -7.51
C LYS A 226 -17.92 8.94 -6.22
N LEU A 227 -16.72 8.58 -5.75
CA LEU A 227 -16.10 9.21 -4.57
C LEU A 227 -15.84 10.69 -4.80
N GLN A 228 -15.22 11.06 -5.93
CA GLN A 228 -14.95 12.45 -6.27
C GLN A 228 -16.24 13.28 -6.34
N ALA A 229 -17.32 12.71 -6.89
CA ALA A 229 -18.62 13.37 -6.92
C ALA A 229 -19.22 13.67 -5.53
N ARG A 230 -18.74 13.02 -4.45
CA ARG A 230 -19.16 13.35 -3.07
C ARG A 230 -18.69 14.74 -2.65
N VAL A 231 -17.53 15.18 -3.13
CA VAL A 231 -16.96 16.49 -2.78
C VAL A 231 -17.90 17.61 -3.25
N PHE A 232 -18.37 17.52 -4.49
CA PHE A 232 -19.24 18.53 -5.10
C PHE A 232 -20.69 18.52 -4.61
N LYS A 233 -21.13 17.49 -3.88
CA LYS A 233 -22.48 17.46 -3.29
C LYS A 233 -22.55 18.14 -1.92
N LYS A 234 -21.40 18.42 -1.30
CA LYS A 234 -21.31 19.09 0.01
C LYS A 234 -21.09 20.60 -0.12
N SER A 235 -20.70 21.09 -1.30
CA SER A 235 -20.54 22.51 -1.65
C SER A 235 -21.86 23.14 -2.07
#